data_AF-A0A947QZS3-F1
#
_entry.id   AF-A0A947QZS3-F1
#
_cell.length_a   1.000
_cell.length_b   1.000
_cell.length_c   1.000
_cell.angle_alpha   90.00
_cell.angle_beta   90.00
_cell.angle_gamma   90.00
#
_symmetry.space_group_name_H-M   'P 1'
#
loop_
_entity.id
_entity.type
_entity.pdbx_description
1 polymer ?
#
loop_
_entity_poly.entity_id
_entity_poly.type
_entity_poly.pdbx_seq_one_letter_code
_entity_poly.pdbx_strand_id
1 'polypeptide(L)'
;MKQFQLTMKDLCMTNLKHPGIKLIRKNTIFYVLTCCIIFILKYHYSQASCNNLAWMLSPTATLVEFVTGIDFLYEPQTGFISHQCHIIIAPACAGVNFMITALGLTAFSGFSHMIGKHKFLWLIASVLWAYSVTLCVNTLRIMISIFTYQSTLFGGYLTWERIHRLEGIFIYCIALYGVHAIVRMGVRYYGHALNSKKIISTPSAFFSESTAIWIGITPLIWYIGLTIIIPVLNGAYKKNTSMFIEHCLMVFLISGMCWGGTVLFHKLRNRE
;
A
#
# COMPACT_ATOMS: atom_id res chain seq x y z
N MET A 1 -46.39 6.92 -31.79
CA MET A 1 -44.96 6.57 -32.00
C MET A 1 -43.96 7.66 -31.59
N LYS A 2 -44.16 8.94 -31.93
CA LYS A 2 -43.23 10.03 -31.50
C LYS A 2 -43.19 10.29 -29.98
N GLN A 3 -44.31 10.10 -29.27
CA GLN A 3 -44.39 10.28 -27.82
C GLN A 3 -43.56 9.24 -27.02
N PHE A 4 -43.40 8.03 -27.56
CA PHE A 4 -42.69 6.92 -26.90
C PHE A 4 -41.17 6.99 -27.12
N GLN A 5 -40.73 7.60 -28.23
CA GLN A 5 -39.30 7.86 -28.48
C GLN A 5 -38.76 9.05 -27.67
N LEU A 6 -39.58 10.05 -27.35
CA LEU A 6 -39.17 11.12 -26.43
C LEU A 6 -38.96 10.59 -25.00
N THR A 7 -39.84 9.72 -24.52
CA THR A 7 -39.74 9.15 -23.16
C THR A 7 -38.49 8.28 -22.99
N MET A 8 -38.09 7.52 -24.01
CA MET A 8 -36.86 6.70 -23.97
C MET A 8 -35.57 7.54 -23.96
N LYS A 9 -35.56 8.69 -24.66
CA LYS A 9 -34.40 9.61 -24.68
C LYS A 9 -34.26 10.35 -23.35
N ASP A 10 -35.37 10.70 -22.71
CA ASP A 10 -35.39 11.33 -21.39
C ASP A 10 -35.08 10.35 -20.26
N LEU A 11 -35.47 9.07 -20.37
CA LEU A 11 -35.10 8.01 -19.42
C LEU A 11 -33.61 7.63 -19.48
N CYS A 12 -32.96 7.78 -20.64
CA CYS A 12 -31.52 7.53 -20.80
C CYS A 12 -30.66 8.69 -20.28
N MET A 13 -31.16 9.93 -20.35
CA MET A 13 -30.38 11.14 -20.01
C MET A 13 -30.53 11.61 -18.55
N THR A 14 -31.52 11.12 -17.79
CA THR A 14 -31.82 11.66 -16.46
C THR A 14 -31.27 10.87 -15.26
N ASN A 15 -30.65 9.70 -15.45
CA ASN A 15 -30.27 8.83 -14.34
C ASN A 15 -28.78 8.47 -14.19
N LEU A 16 -27.87 9.32 -14.68
CA LEU A 16 -26.47 9.34 -14.24
C LEU A 16 -26.20 10.43 -13.17
N LYS A 17 -27.21 10.74 -12.34
CA LYS A 17 -27.03 11.55 -11.13
C LYS A 17 -26.65 10.67 -9.94
N HIS A 18 -25.74 9.70 -10.13
CA HIS A 18 -25.13 9.05 -8.97
C HIS A 18 -24.25 10.08 -8.26
N PRO A 19 -24.48 10.38 -6.96
CA PRO A 19 -23.70 11.35 -6.20
C PRO A 19 -22.20 11.03 -6.23
N GLY A 20 -21.85 9.76 -6.45
CA GLY A 20 -20.48 9.30 -6.60
C GLY A 20 -19.73 9.86 -7.81
N ILE A 21 -20.35 9.93 -8.99
CA ILE A 21 -19.70 10.44 -10.22
C ILE A 21 -19.35 11.93 -10.06
N LYS A 22 -20.20 12.69 -9.38
CA LYS A 22 -19.99 14.12 -9.11
C LYS A 22 -18.83 14.38 -8.13
N LEU A 23 -18.62 13.48 -7.17
CA LEU A 23 -17.52 13.54 -6.20
C LEU A 23 -16.17 13.21 -6.86
N ILE A 24 -16.14 12.18 -7.72
CA ILE A 24 -14.95 11.83 -8.52
C ILE A 24 -14.55 13.05 -9.36
N ARG A 25 -15.50 13.68 -10.06
CA ARG A 25 -15.22 14.85 -10.90
C ARG A 25 -14.59 16.00 -10.12
N LYS A 26 -14.99 16.23 -8.86
CA LYS A 26 -14.46 17.29 -7.98
C LYS A 26 -13.07 16.99 -7.42
N ASN A 27 -12.69 15.71 -7.34
CA ASN A 27 -11.42 15.25 -6.78
C ASN A 27 -10.44 14.75 -7.84
N THR A 28 -10.85 14.71 -9.12
CA THR A 28 -10.07 14.18 -10.26
C THR A 28 -8.63 14.66 -10.24
N ILE A 29 -8.41 15.96 -10.03
CA ILE A 29 -7.06 16.54 -10.05
C ILE A 29 -6.14 15.91 -9.00
N PHE A 30 -6.64 15.65 -7.78
CA PHE A 30 -5.85 15.05 -6.72
C PHE A 30 -5.58 13.56 -6.98
N TYR A 31 -6.57 12.82 -7.50
CA TYR A 31 -6.35 11.43 -7.92
C TYR A 31 -5.32 11.33 -9.04
N VAL A 32 -5.41 12.19 -10.06
CA VAL A 32 -4.44 12.25 -11.16
C VAL A 32 -3.05 12.61 -10.64
N LEU A 33 -2.93 13.64 -9.79
CA LEU A 33 -1.65 14.02 -9.19
C LEU A 33 -1.03 12.87 -8.39
N THR A 34 -1.81 12.17 -7.55
CA THR A 34 -1.32 10.99 -6.83
C THR A 34 -0.89 9.89 -7.79
N CYS A 35 -1.65 9.59 -8.84
CA CYS A 35 -1.25 8.62 -9.87
C CYS A 35 0.04 9.02 -10.58
N CYS A 36 0.23 10.30 -10.91
CA CYS A 36 1.47 10.81 -11.48
C CYS A 36 2.66 10.59 -10.53
N ILE A 37 2.50 10.92 -9.23
CA ILE A 37 3.54 10.68 -8.23
C ILE A 37 3.87 9.19 -8.12
N ILE A 38 2.86 8.33 -8.04
CA ILE A 38 3.01 6.86 -8.01
C ILE A 38 3.77 6.36 -9.25
N PHE A 39 3.37 6.83 -10.43
CA PHE A 39 4.00 6.45 -11.69
C PHE A 39 5.47 6.89 -11.75
N ILE A 40 5.76 8.15 -11.40
CA ILE A 40 7.12 8.70 -11.38
C ILE A 40 7.99 7.91 -10.39
N LEU A 41 7.51 7.67 -9.17
CA LEU A 41 8.23 6.87 -8.17
C LEU A 41 8.49 5.45 -8.67
N LYS A 42 7.47 4.82 -9.28
CA LYS A 42 7.59 3.46 -9.79
C LYS A 42 8.57 3.36 -10.95
N TYR A 43 8.51 4.31 -11.87
CA TYR A 43 9.42 4.41 -13.01
C TYR A 43 10.86 4.64 -12.54
N HIS A 44 11.07 5.65 -11.68
CA HIS A 44 12.38 5.93 -11.09
C HIS A 44 12.95 4.69 -10.39
N TYR A 45 12.15 4.03 -9.53
CA TYR A 45 12.57 2.81 -8.84
C TYR A 45 12.94 1.67 -9.79
N SER A 46 12.21 1.49 -10.90
CA SER A 46 12.51 0.40 -11.85
C SER A 46 13.87 0.52 -12.53
N GLN A 47 14.41 1.75 -12.63
CA GLN A 47 15.70 2.05 -13.26
C GLN A 47 16.79 2.42 -12.24
N ALA A 48 16.46 2.46 -10.96
CA ALA A 48 17.33 3.02 -9.94
C ALA A 48 18.47 2.06 -9.57
N SER A 49 19.70 2.56 -9.62
CA SER A 49 20.85 1.92 -8.97
C SER A 49 20.80 2.14 -7.45
N CYS A 50 21.73 1.52 -6.73
CA CYS A 50 21.84 1.72 -5.29
C CYS A 50 22.02 3.20 -4.91
N ASN A 51 22.83 3.94 -5.65
CA ASN A 51 23.07 5.37 -5.41
C ASN A 51 21.76 6.19 -5.53
N ASN A 52 20.92 5.87 -6.51
CA ASN A 52 19.65 6.56 -6.75
C ASN A 52 18.61 6.28 -5.64
N LEU A 53 18.81 5.22 -4.84
CA LEU A 53 17.95 4.85 -3.71
C LEU A 53 18.60 5.13 -2.36
N ALA A 54 19.75 5.82 -2.32
CA ALA A 54 20.43 6.17 -1.09
C ALA A 54 19.52 6.95 -0.11
N TRP A 55 18.63 7.79 -0.62
CA TRP A 55 17.63 8.53 0.19
C TRP A 55 16.69 7.63 0.99
N MET A 56 16.49 6.38 0.55
CA MET A 56 15.66 5.38 1.24
C MET A 56 16.53 4.35 1.98
N LEU A 57 17.63 3.92 1.36
CA LEU A 57 18.52 2.90 1.89
C LEU A 57 19.35 3.39 3.08
N SER A 58 19.90 4.60 3.02
CA SER A 58 20.71 5.16 4.09
C SER A 58 19.94 5.31 5.40
N PRO A 59 18.76 5.99 5.46
CA PRO A 59 18.02 6.07 6.70
C PRO A 59 17.51 4.72 7.18
N THR A 60 17.20 3.79 6.27
CA THR A 60 16.85 2.42 6.66
C THR A 60 18.03 1.72 7.32
N ALA A 61 19.23 1.76 6.71
CA ALA A 61 20.43 1.14 7.25
C ALA A 61 20.77 1.73 8.63
N THR A 62 20.77 3.05 8.78
CA THR A 62 21.01 3.71 10.07
C THR A 62 19.99 3.30 11.15
N LEU A 63 18.71 3.12 10.78
CA LEU A 63 17.72 2.60 11.73
C LEU A 63 17.98 1.14 12.10
N VAL A 64 18.42 0.31 11.16
CA VAL A 64 18.81 -1.08 11.44
C VAL A 64 20.04 -1.11 12.35
N GLU A 65 21.07 -0.32 12.05
CA GLU A 65 22.27 -0.14 12.88
C GLU A 65 21.89 0.28 14.29
N PHE A 66 21.06 1.32 14.42
CA PHE A 66 20.63 1.85 15.70
C PHE A 66 19.90 0.81 16.57
N VAL A 67 19.05 -0.02 15.96
CA VAL A 67 18.25 -1.00 16.70
C VAL A 67 19.02 -2.30 16.96
N THR A 68 19.87 -2.73 16.04
CA THR A 68 20.56 -4.03 16.12
C THR A 68 21.99 -3.96 16.63
N GLY A 69 22.63 -2.80 16.55
CA GLY A 69 24.07 -2.62 16.81
C GLY A 69 24.99 -3.20 15.73
N ILE A 70 24.44 -3.63 14.59
CA ILE A 70 25.22 -4.19 13.46
C ILE A 70 25.66 -3.06 12.55
N ASP A 71 26.97 -2.93 12.32
CA ASP A 71 27.52 -1.89 11.43
C ASP A 71 27.28 -2.21 9.94
N PHE A 72 26.92 -1.19 9.16
CA PHE A 72 26.85 -1.28 7.70
C PHE A 72 27.75 -0.24 7.03
N LEU A 73 28.65 -0.72 6.16
CA LEU A 73 29.48 0.12 5.31
C LEU A 73 28.78 0.36 3.97
N TYR A 74 28.75 1.61 3.52
CA TYR A 74 28.26 1.92 2.18
C TYR A 74 29.31 1.57 1.12
N GLU A 75 28.99 0.62 0.25
CA GLU A 75 29.80 0.25 -0.91
C GLU A 75 29.10 0.72 -2.20
N PRO A 76 29.76 1.57 -3.03
CA PRO A 76 29.21 1.99 -4.31
C PRO A 76 28.73 0.81 -5.16
N GLN A 77 27.58 0.98 -5.84
CA GLN A 77 26.92 -0.02 -6.68
C GLN A 77 26.27 -1.23 -5.98
N THR A 78 26.76 -1.64 -4.81
CA THR A 78 26.25 -2.82 -4.09
C THR A 78 25.23 -2.44 -3.03
N GLY A 79 25.50 -1.38 -2.27
CA GLY A 79 24.68 -0.89 -1.17
C GLY A 79 25.36 -1.00 0.18
N PHE A 80 24.55 -1.15 1.23
CA PHE A 80 25.05 -1.17 2.61
C PHE A 80 25.39 -2.60 3.00
N ILE A 81 26.66 -2.87 3.29
CA ILE A 81 27.19 -4.22 3.54
C ILE A 81 27.62 -4.33 4.99
N SER A 82 27.19 -5.40 5.65
CA SER A 82 27.76 -5.83 6.93
C SER A 82 28.62 -7.06 6.72
N HIS A 83 29.93 -6.91 6.93
CA HIS A 83 30.88 -8.03 6.85
C HIS A 83 30.72 -9.00 8.03
N GLN A 84 30.27 -8.51 9.19
CA GLN A 84 30.09 -9.32 10.39
C GLN A 84 28.96 -10.34 10.22
N CYS A 85 27.84 -9.92 9.61
CA CYS A 85 26.68 -10.78 9.41
C CYS A 85 26.57 -11.34 7.98
N HIS A 86 27.47 -10.99 7.08
CA HIS A 86 27.42 -11.32 5.65
C HIS A 86 26.10 -10.93 4.97
N ILE A 87 25.57 -9.75 5.31
CA ILE A 87 24.27 -9.24 4.84
C ILE A 87 24.46 -7.98 4.02
N ILE A 88 23.65 -7.84 2.97
CA ILE A 88 23.64 -6.70 2.06
C ILE A 88 22.24 -6.09 2.03
N ILE A 89 22.13 -4.80 2.37
CA ILE A 89 20.93 -3.99 2.16
C ILE A 89 21.03 -3.37 0.76
N ALA A 90 20.46 -4.07 -0.21
CA ALA A 90 20.47 -3.73 -1.64
C ALA A 90 19.18 -3.00 -2.08
N PRO A 91 19.07 -2.50 -3.33
CA PRO A 91 17.84 -1.91 -3.87
C PRO A 91 16.54 -2.70 -3.68
N ALA A 92 16.61 -4.04 -3.64
CA ALA A 92 15.48 -4.92 -3.37
C ALA A 92 14.94 -4.76 -1.93
N CYS A 93 15.78 -4.29 -1.01
CA CYS A 93 15.45 -4.01 0.38
C CYS A 93 14.95 -2.57 0.59
N ALA A 94 14.81 -1.73 -0.44
CA ALA A 94 14.44 -0.33 -0.25
C ALA A 94 12.98 -0.11 0.19
N GLY A 95 12.10 -1.11 0.06
CA GLY A 95 10.70 -0.98 0.46
C GLY A 95 9.86 -0.01 -0.39
N VAL A 96 10.40 0.55 -1.48
CA VAL A 96 9.73 1.57 -2.31
C VAL A 96 8.38 1.08 -2.87
N ASN A 97 8.25 -0.19 -3.23
CA ASN A 97 6.96 -0.75 -3.64
C ASN A 97 5.92 -0.66 -2.53
N PHE A 98 6.29 -0.95 -1.28
CA PHE A 98 5.39 -0.80 -0.14
C PHE A 98 5.04 0.69 0.10
N MET A 99 6.01 1.60 -0.02
CA MET A 99 5.77 3.04 0.06
C MET A 99 4.73 3.52 -0.95
N ILE A 100 4.84 3.07 -2.21
CA ILE A 100 3.88 3.41 -3.27
C ILE A 100 2.49 2.86 -2.92
N THR A 101 2.40 1.62 -2.41
CA THR A 101 1.13 1.02 -1.98
C THR A 101 0.50 1.83 -0.84
N ALA A 102 1.29 2.17 0.18
CA ALA A 102 0.85 2.92 1.34
C ALA A 102 0.41 4.34 0.95
N LEU A 103 1.15 5.01 0.05
CA LEU A 103 0.78 6.31 -0.49
C LEU A 103 -0.57 6.26 -1.21
N GLY A 104 -0.74 5.31 -2.12
CA GLY A 104 -1.98 5.12 -2.87
C GLY A 104 -3.17 4.91 -1.94
N LEU A 105 -3.02 3.97 -1.00
CA LEU A 105 -4.02 3.68 0.02
C LEU A 105 -4.40 4.93 0.83
N THR A 106 -3.42 5.60 1.44
CA THR A 106 -3.67 6.75 2.32
C THR A 106 -4.27 7.93 1.57
N ALA A 107 -3.72 8.28 0.40
CA ALA A 107 -4.20 9.40 -0.39
C ALA A 107 -5.64 9.18 -0.87
N PHE A 108 -5.92 8.02 -1.49
CA PHE A 108 -7.25 7.75 -2.07
C PHE A 108 -8.33 7.62 -1.00
N SER A 109 -8.04 7.02 0.15
CA SER A 109 -8.99 6.91 1.26
C SER A 109 -9.36 8.26 1.89
N GLY A 110 -8.49 9.26 1.82
CA GLY A 110 -8.76 10.56 2.44
C GLY A 110 -9.44 11.60 1.54
N PHE A 111 -9.22 11.59 0.21
CA PHE A 111 -9.66 12.71 -0.65
C PHE A 111 -11.16 12.99 -0.66
N SER A 112 -12.01 11.96 -0.49
CA SER A 112 -13.46 12.14 -0.38
C SER A 112 -13.88 12.89 0.88
N HIS A 113 -13.03 12.87 1.92
CA HIS A 113 -13.33 13.39 3.25
C HIS A 113 -12.75 14.79 3.49
N MET A 114 -11.78 15.22 2.68
CA MET A 114 -11.05 16.49 2.84
C MET A 114 -11.68 17.63 2.03
N ILE A 115 -11.69 18.85 2.58
CA ILE A 115 -12.33 20.03 1.96
C ILE A 115 -11.28 21.13 1.65
N GLY A 116 -11.36 21.73 0.47
CA GLY A 116 -10.53 22.89 0.09
C GLY A 116 -9.03 22.62 0.21
N LYS A 117 -8.31 23.51 0.90
CA LYS A 117 -6.85 23.43 1.14
C LYS A 117 -6.41 22.16 1.89
N HIS A 118 -7.30 21.55 2.67
CA HIS A 118 -6.98 20.32 3.41
C HIS A 118 -6.72 19.12 2.49
N LYS A 119 -7.18 19.14 1.24
CA LYS A 119 -6.84 18.08 0.26
C LYS A 119 -5.36 18.09 -0.10
N PHE A 120 -4.79 19.28 -0.30
CA PHE A 120 -3.38 19.44 -0.60
C PHE A 120 -2.52 19.07 0.61
N LEU A 121 -2.90 19.54 1.79
CA LEU A 121 -2.24 19.14 3.05
C LEU A 121 -2.34 17.62 3.28
N TRP A 122 -3.48 17.00 2.96
CA TRP A 122 -3.64 15.55 3.03
C TRP A 122 -2.71 14.81 2.08
N LEU A 123 -2.53 15.30 0.85
CA LEU A 123 -1.59 14.69 -0.09
C LEU A 123 -0.15 14.75 0.44
N ILE A 124 0.28 15.92 0.94
CA ILE A 124 1.62 16.06 1.57
C ILE A 124 1.74 15.11 2.76
N ALA A 125 0.76 15.11 3.66
CA ALA A 125 0.73 14.21 4.81
C ALA A 125 0.75 12.73 4.38
N SER A 126 0.09 12.37 3.28
CA SER A 126 0.08 11.01 2.74
C SER A 126 1.47 10.58 2.26
N VAL A 127 2.22 11.47 1.59
CA VAL A 127 3.59 11.20 1.16
C VAL A 127 4.52 11.03 2.35
N LEU A 128 4.48 11.96 3.31
CA LEU A 128 5.29 11.89 4.52
C LEU A 128 4.96 10.64 5.34
N TRP A 129 3.67 10.34 5.51
CA TRP A 129 3.22 9.15 6.23
C TRP A 129 3.67 7.86 5.55
N ALA A 130 3.51 7.75 4.24
CA ALA A 130 3.94 6.57 3.49
C ALA A 130 5.45 6.35 3.61
N TYR A 131 6.24 7.42 3.51
CA TYR A 131 7.69 7.35 3.70
C TYR A 131 8.07 6.88 5.11
N SER A 132 7.53 7.54 6.15
CA SER A 132 7.84 7.21 7.54
C SER A 132 7.44 5.78 7.91
N VAL A 133 6.24 5.34 7.53
CA VAL A 133 5.81 3.96 7.80
C VAL A 133 6.66 2.97 7.02
N THR A 134 7.07 3.30 5.79
CA THR A 134 7.96 2.43 5.02
C THR A 134 9.29 2.27 5.74
N LEU A 135 9.90 3.33 6.26
CA LEU A 135 11.13 3.22 7.04
C LEU A 135 10.95 2.25 8.21
N CYS A 136 9.94 2.45 9.06
CA CYS A 136 9.71 1.58 10.22
C CYS A 136 9.46 0.12 9.82
N VAL A 137 8.56 -0.13 8.88
CA VAL A 137 8.17 -1.47 8.46
C VAL A 137 9.32 -2.18 7.75
N ASN A 138 10.09 -1.44 6.96
CA ASN A 138 11.21 -1.99 6.21
C ASN A 138 12.43 -2.24 7.08
N THR A 139 12.69 -1.41 8.10
CA THR A 139 13.67 -1.71 9.16
C THR A 139 13.29 -3.01 9.87
N LEU A 140 12.03 -3.16 10.31
CA LEU A 140 11.55 -4.38 10.95
C LEU A 140 11.74 -5.61 10.05
N ARG A 141 11.38 -5.49 8.77
CA ARG A 141 11.58 -6.53 7.76
C ARG A 141 13.05 -6.95 7.67
N ILE A 142 13.95 -5.99 7.47
CA ILE A 142 15.39 -6.28 7.37
C ILE A 142 15.86 -6.98 8.65
N MET A 143 15.53 -6.45 9.83
CA MET A 143 15.91 -7.06 11.11
C MET A 143 15.44 -8.52 11.23
N ILE A 144 14.17 -8.80 10.94
CA ILE A 144 13.63 -10.17 10.97
C ILE A 144 14.38 -11.05 9.97
N SER A 145 14.70 -10.53 8.78
CA SER A 145 15.54 -11.22 7.82
C SER A 145 16.93 -11.57 8.37
N ILE A 146 17.59 -10.65 9.08
CA ILE A 146 18.91 -10.90 9.71
C ILE A 146 18.81 -12.07 10.69
N PHE A 147 17.86 -12.00 11.63
CA PHE A 147 17.71 -13.05 12.65
C PHE A 147 17.28 -14.38 12.05
N THR A 148 16.44 -14.36 11.03
CA THR A 148 16.03 -15.57 10.32
C THR A 148 17.22 -16.19 9.57
N TYR A 149 18.06 -15.37 8.94
CA TYR A 149 19.29 -15.82 8.27
C TYR A 149 20.29 -16.48 9.23
N GLN A 150 20.37 -16.00 10.47
CA GLN A 150 21.25 -16.56 11.49
C GLN A 150 20.69 -17.84 12.15
N SER A 151 19.38 -18.05 12.08
CA SER A 151 18.75 -19.26 12.59
C SER A 151 19.01 -20.46 11.65
N THR A 152 19.24 -21.65 12.19
CA THR A 152 19.45 -22.88 11.40
C THR A 152 18.16 -23.43 10.74
N LEU A 153 17.16 -22.56 10.50
CA LEU A 153 15.86 -22.92 9.92
C LEU A 153 15.94 -23.32 8.42
N PHE A 154 17.13 -23.30 7.83
CA PHE A 154 17.33 -23.61 6.41
C PHE A 154 17.59 -25.11 6.18
N GLY A 155 16.68 -25.75 5.46
CA GLY A 155 16.81 -27.15 5.04
C GLY A 155 15.69 -27.56 4.07
N GLY A 156 16.04 -28.31 3.02
CA GLY A 156 15.07 -28.84 2.05
C GLY A 156 14.39 -27.77 1.18
N TYR A 157 13.05 -27.72 1.18
CA TYR A 157 12.23 -26.83 0.32
C TYR A 157 12.20 -25.36 0.76
N LEU A 158 12.75 -25.02 1.94
CA LEU A 158 12.77 -23.68 2.53
C LEU A 158 14.10 -22.99 2.23
N THR A 159 14.23 -22.47 1.01
CA THR A 159 15.40 -21.65 0.63
C THR A 159 15.31 -20.24 1.21
N TRP A 160 16.46 -19.59 1.42
CA TRP A 160 16.55 -18.20 1.86
C TRP A 160 15.65 -17.27 1.04
N GLU A 161 15.68 -17.39 -0.29
CA GLU A 161 14.87 -16.54 -1.17
C GLU A 161 13.36 -16.70 -0.93
N ARG A 162 12.90 -17.93 -0.67
CA ARG A 162 11.49 -18.21 -0.37
C ARG A 162 11.06 -17.62 0.97
N ILE A 163 11.88 -17.79 2.00
CA ILE A 163 11.61 -17.25 3.34
C ILE A 163 11.59 -15.72 3.29
N HIS A 164 12.62 -15.10 2.71
CA HIS A 164 12.71 -13.64 2.57
C HIS A 164 11.53 -13.04 1.80
N ARG A 165 11.03 -13.76 0.78
CA ARG A 165 9.83 -13.36 0.02
C ARG A 165 8.56 -13.49 0.86
N LEU A 166 8.38 -14.62 1.54
CA LEU A 166 7.21 -14.88 2.40
C LEU A 166 7.14 -13.88 3.55
N GLU A 167 8.26 -13.65 4.21
CA GLU A 167 8.45 -12.67 5.29
C GLU A 167 8.05 -11.26 4.82
N GLY A 168 8.55 -10.84 3.65
CA GLY A 168 8.16 -9.58 3.03
C GLY A 168 6.65 -9.48 2.74
N ILE A 169 6.03 -10.54 2.21
CA ILE A 169 4.58 -10.55 1.96
C ILE A 169 3.81 -10.38 3.26
N PHE A 170 4.16 -11.17 4.27
CA PHE A 170 3.51 -11.18 5.57
C PHE A 170 3.58 -9.82 6.27
N ILE A 171 4.79 -9.28 6.44
CA ILE A 171 5.02 -8.00 7.13
C ILE A 171 4.33 -6.85 6.40
N TYR A 172 4.50 -6.74 5.08
CA TYR A 172 3.91 -5.65 4.32
C TYR A 172 2.38 -5.73 4.25
N CYS A 173 1.81 -6.93 4.13
CA CYS A 173 0.36 -7.08 4.13
C CYS A 173 -0.25 -6.63 5.46
N ILE A 174 0.28 -7.14 6.59
CA ILE A 174 -0.20 -6.76 7.93
C ILE A 174 -0.03 -5.25 8.17
N ALA A 175 1.15 -4.71 7.85
CA ALA A 175 1.41 -3.28 8.01
C ALA A 175 0.45 -2.42 7.17
N LEU A 176 0.11 -2.83 5.94
CA LEU A 176 -0.81 -2.09 5.10
C LEU A 176 -2.24 -2.06 5.68
N TYR A 177 -2.70 -3.17 6.24
CA TYR A 177 -3.98 -3.22 6.96
C TYR A 177 -3.96 -2.32 8.22
N GLY A 178 -2.84 -2.28 8.94
CA GLY A 178 -2.61 -1.35 10.05
C GLY A 178 -2.66 0.12 9.62
N VAL A 179 -1.97 0.47 8.53
CA VAL A 179 -2.03 1.80 7.90
C VAL A 179 -3.46 2.17 7.57
N HIS A 180 -4.22 1.26 6.93
CA HIS A 180 -5.61 1.54 6.60
C HIS A 180 -6.46 1.81 7.83
N ALA A 181 -6.27 1.04 8.92
CA ALA A 181 -6.96 1.26 10.18
C ALA A 181 -6.66 2.66 10.76
N ILE A 182 -5.39 3.05 10.81
CA ILE A 182 -4.94 4.37 11.29
C ILE A 182 -5.51 5.50 10.43
N VAL A 183 -5.46 5.36 9.10
CA VAL A 183 -6.01 6.36 8.17
C VAL A 183 -7.51 6.54 8.39
N ARG A 184 -8.27 5.47 8.56
CA ARG A 184 -9.71 5.56 8.88
C ARG A 184 -9.95 6.26 10.21
N MET A 185 -9.14 5.97 11.23
CA MET A 185 -9.24 6.66 12.53
C MET A 185 -9.00 8.17 12.35
N GLY A 186 -7.94 8.56 11.62
CA GLY A 186 -7.63 9.96 11.35
C GLY A 186 -8.71 10.68 10.55
N VAL A 187 -9.26 10.04 9.51
CA VAL A 187 -10.36 10.58 8.70
C VAL A 187 -11.62 10.82 9.55
N ARG A 188 -11.99 9.85 10.41
CA ARG A 188 -13.14 9.97 11.33
C ARG A 188 -12.93 11.10 12.33
N TYR A 189 -11.74 11.19 12.90
CA TYR A 189 -11.37 12.25 13.84
C TYR A 189 -11.48 13.65 13.19
N TYR A 190 -10.94 13.81 11.99
CA TYR A 190 -11.06 15.05 11.22
C TYR A 190 -12.52 15.43 10.93
N GLY A 191 -13.36 14.45 10.56
CA GLY A 191 -14.78 14.67 10.33
C GLY A 191 -15.53 15.15 11.58
N HIS A 192 -15.20 14.59 12.75
CA HIS A 192 -15.77 15.02 14.04
C HIS A 192 -15.29 16.42 14.43
N ALA A 193 -14.00 16.72 14.28
CA ALA A 193 -13.41 18.01 14.62
C ALA A 193 -14.01 19.18 13.81
N LEU A 194 -14.43 18.94 12.57
CA LEU A 194 -15.07 19.95 11.71
C LEU A 194 -16.58 20.12 11.95
N ASN A 195 -17.15 19.44 12.96
CA ASN A 195 -18.55 19.53 13.39
C ASN A 195 -19.57 19.49 12.23
N SER A 196 -19.22 18.76 11.17
CA SER A 196 -19.88 18.90 9.88
C SER A 196 -20.87 17.75 9.68
N LYS A 197 -22.15 18.00 10.00
CA LYS A 197 -23.30 17.16 9.57
C LYS A 197 -23.29 16.88 8.05
N LYS A 198 -22.49 17.64 7.27
CA LYS A 198 -22.32 17.54 5.82
C LYS A 198 -21.21 16.58 5.36
N ILE A 199 -20.25 16.20 6.22
CA ILE A 199 -19.15 15.29 5.87
C ILE A 199 -19.57 13.82 6.05
N ILE A 200 -20.45 13.54 7.01
CA ILE A 200 -20.95 12.18 7.31
C ILE A 200 -21.89 11.65 6.20
N SER A 201 -22.49 12.55 5.40
CA SER A 201 -23.49 12.21 4.37
C SER A 201 -22.93 12.08 2.94
N THR A 202 -21.61 12.20 2.74
CA THR A 202 -21.03 11.92 1.42
C THR A 202 -20.57 10.47 1.36
N PRO A 203 -21.33 9.56 0.72
CA PRO A 203 -20.84 8.23 0.44
C PRO A 203 -19.62 8.40 -0.47
N SER A 204 -18.46 7.97 0.00
CA SER A 204 -17.29 7.82 -0.85
C SER A 204 -17.71 6.98 -2.06
N ALA A 205 -17.59 7.59 -3.23
CA ALA A 205 -18.19 7.18 -4.50
C ALA A 205 -17.79 5.80 -5.03
N PHE A 206 -16.92 5.06 -4.35
CA PHE A 206 -16.42 3.78 -4.85
C PHE A 206 -16.78 2.60 -3.95
N PHE A 207 -17.00 2.81 -2.64
CA PHE A 207 -17.43 1.76 -1.72
C PHE A 207 -18.20 2.36 -0.55
N SER A 208 -19.43 1.90 -0.34
CA SER A 208 -20.19 2.20 0.88
C SER A 208 -19.39 1.70 2.09
N GLU A 209 -18.71 2.60 2.80
CA GLU A 209 -17.89 2.31 4.00
C GLU A 209 -18.70 1.77 5.21
N SER A 210 -19.99 1.45 5.04
CA SER A 210 -20.83 0.95 6.14
C SER A 210 -20.70 -0.55 6.39
N THR A 211 -20.09 -1.31 5.47
CA THR A 211 -20.00 -2.78 5.59
C THR A 211 -18.56 -3.24 5.81
N ALA A 212 -18.36 -4.11 6.81
CA ALA A 212 -17.07 -4.69 7.18
C ALA A 212 -16.26 -5.26 5.99
N ILE A 213 -16.96 -5.77 4.97
CA ILE A 213 -16.39 -6.31 3.73
C ILE A 213 -15.57 -5.26 2.96
N TRP A 214 -16.14 -4.08 2.74
CA TRP A 214 -15.51 -3.00 1.96
C TRP A 214 -14.34 -2.34 2.70
N ILE A 215 -14.46 -2.24 4.01
CA ILE A 215 -13.41 -1.84 4.96
C ILE A 215 -12.16 -2.71 4.79
N GLY A 216 -12.34 -4.01 4.56
CA GLY A 216 -11.22 -4.93 4.41
C GLY A 216 -10.69 -5.05 2.98
N ILE A 217 -11.48 -4.71 1.95
CA ILE A 217 -11.06 -4.92 0.55
C ILE A 217 -10.10 -3.84 0.05
N THR A 218 -10.18 -2.63 0.61
CA THR A 218 -9.42 -1.47 0.13
C THR A 218 -7.89 -1.70 0.18
N PRO A 219 -7.30 -2.20 1.29
CA PRO A 219 -5.88 -2.56 1.33
C PRO A 219 -5.52 -3.65 0.32
N LEU A 220 -6.41 -4.64 0.14
CA LEU A 220 -6.21 -5.77 -0.77
C LEU A 220 -6.12 -5.31 -2.22
N ILE A 221 -6.98 -4.38 -2.66
CA ILE A 221 -6.92 -3.81 -4.02
C ILE A 221 -5.55 -3.17 -4.27
N TRP A 222 -5.08 -2.34 -3.35
CA TRP A 222 -3.77 -1.67 -3.48
C TRP A 222 -2.61 -2.66 -3.46
N TYR A 223 -2.65 -3.62 -2.54
CA TYR A 223 -1.59 -4.60 -2.39
C TYR A 223 -1.49 -5.51 -3.62
N ILE A 224 -2.60 -6.09 -4.08
CA ILE A 224 -2.65 -6.94 -5.28
C ILE A 224 -2.26 -6.15 -6.53
N GLY A 225 -2.71 -4.89 -6.63
CA GLY A 225 -2.37 -4.02 -7.75
C GLY A 225 -0.85 -3.90 -7.96
N LEU A 226 -0.09 -3.60 -6.90
CA LEU A 226 1.36 -3.46 -7.03
C LEU A 226 2.13 -4.79 -7.01
N THR A 227 1.66 -5.80 -6.27
CA THR A 227 2.42 -7.05 -6.05
C THR A 227 2.14 -8.15 -7.07
N ILE A 228 1.02 -8.08 -7.79
CA ILE A 228 0.63 -9.06 -8.82
C ILE A 228 0.45 -8.38 -10.16
N ILE A 229 -0.46 -7.39 -10.26
CA ILE A 229 -0.85 -6.84 -11.57
C ILE A 229 0.35 -6.20 -12.28
N ILE A 230 1.14 -5.37 -11.58
CA ILE A 230 2.33 -4.76 -12.20
C ILE A 230 3.37 -5.81 -12.63
N PRO A 231 3.78 -6.78 -11.79
CA PRO A 231 4.66 -7.87 -12.24
C PRO A 231 4.13 -8.67 -13.44
N VAL A 232 2.82 -8.94 -13.50
CA VAL A 232 2.20 -9.60 -14.66
C VAL A 232 2.36 -8.76 -15.92
N LEU A 233 2.04 -7.46 -15.85
CA LEU A 233 2.17 -6.53 -16.97
C LEU A 233 3.62 -6.40 -17.45
N ASN A 234 4.58 -6.47 -16.52
CA ASN A 234 6.02 -6.45 -16.82
C ASN A 234 6.56 -7.82 -17.30
N GLY A 235 5.73 -8.84 -17.43
CA GLY A 235 6.13 -10.16 -17.93
C GLY A 235 6.95 -10.99 -16.94
N ALA A 236 6.85 -10.73 -15.63
CA ALA A 236 7.64 -11.43 -14.61
C ALA A 236 7.44 -12.97 -14.62
N TYR A 237 6.25 -13.42 -15.02
CA TYR A 237 5.92 -14.84 -15.16
C TYR A 237 6.82 -15.58 -16.17
N LYS A 238 7.41 -14.88 -17.15
CA LYS A 238 8.29 -15.49 -18.16
C LYS A 238 9.67 -15.88 -17.62
N LYS A 239 10.13 -15.25 -16.53
CA LYS A 239 11.47 -15.51 -15.97
C LYS A 239 11.52 -16.78 -15.14
N ASN A 240 10.52 -16.99 -14.29
CA ASN A 240 10.40 -18.17 -13.44
C ASN A 240 8.93 -18.38 -13.06
N THR A 241 8.21 -19.15 -13.88
CA THR A 241 6.77 -19.37 -13.73
C THR A 241 6.42 -19.98 -12.38
N SER A 242 7.20 -20.97 -11.91
CA SER A 242 6.94 -21.66 -10.65
C SER A 242 7.03 -20.71 -9.44
N MET A 243 8.15 -19.98 -9.31
CA MET A 243 8.33 -19.01 -8.22
C MET A 243 7.33 -17.86 -8.29
N PHE A 244 6.85 -17.50 -9.49
CA PHE A 244 5.83 -16.46 -9.66
C PHE A 244 4.44 -16.94 -9.22
N ILE A 245 4.06 -18.18 -9.54
CA ILE A 245 2.81 -18.79 -9.09
C ILE A 245 2.82 -18.91 -7.56
N GLU A 246 3.91 -19.41 -6.98
CA GLU A 246 4.09 -19.48 -5.52
C GLU A 246 3.90 -18.10 -4.87
N HIS A 247 4.51 -17.06 -5.43
CA HIS A 247 4.33 -15.67 -4.97
C HIS A 247 2.87 -15.23 -5.01
N CYS A 248 2.16 -15.47 -6.13
CA CYS A 248 0.76 -15.09 -6.26
C CYS A 248 -0.13 -15.81 -5.24
N LEU A 249 0.06 -17.12 -5.06
CA LEU A 249 -0.69 -17.91 -4.09
C LEU A 249 -0.48 -17.38 -2.67
N MET A 250 0.76 -17.10 -2.28
CA MET A 250 1.07 -16.56 -0.95
C MET A 250 0.45 -15.17 -0.72
N VAL A 251 0.50 -14.29 -1.73
CA VAL A 251 -0.16 -12.98 -1.67
C VAL A 251 -1.67 -13.13 -1.47
N PHE A 252 -2.33 -14.01 -2.23
CA PHE A 252 -3.77 -14.25 -2.09
C PHE A 252 -4.14 -14.84 -0.73
N LEU A 253 -3.39 -15.82 -0.24
CA LEU A 253 -3.62 -16.46 1.06
C LEU A 253 -3.50 -15.45 2.21
N ILE A 254 -2.36 -14.75 2.31
CA ILE A 254 -2.09 -13.81 3.40
C ILE A 254 -3.06 -12.63 3.33
N SER A 255 -3.29 -12.06 2.14
CA SER A 255 -4.25 -10.96 1.98
C SER A 255 -5.68 -11.39 2.32
N GLY A 256 -6.05 -12.62 1.96
CA GLY A 256 -7.34 -13.21 2.31
C GLY A 256 -7.51 -13.39 3.83
N MET A 257 -6.46 -13.84 4.52
CA MET A 257 -6.45 -13.95 5.98
C MET A 257 -6.59 -12.58 6.66
N CYS A 258 -5.81 -11.58 6.23
CA CYS A 258 -5.92 -10.22 6.75
C CYS A 258 -7.31 -9.63 6.49
N TRP A 259 -7.85 -9.82 5.29
CA TRP A 259 -9.20 -9.40 4.93
C TRP A 259 -10.25 -10.05 5.84
N GLY A 260 -10.25 -11.39 5.94
CA GLY A 260 -11.17 -12.15 6.78
C GLY A 260 -11.10 -11.74 8.25
N GLY A 261 -9.87 -11.53 8.78
CA GLY A 261 -9.63 -11.03 10.12
C GLY A 261 -10.25 -9.65 10.36
N THR A 262 -10.10 -8.71 9.42
CA THR A 262 -10.73 -7.39 9.54
C THR A 262 -12.25 -7.44 9.50
N VAL A 263 -12.82 -8.31 8.66
CA VAL A 263 -14.27 -8.49 8.57
C VAL A 263 -14.80 -9.08 9.88
N LEU A 264 -14.14 -10.11 10.40
CA LEU A 264 -14.51 -10.78 11.65
C LEU A 264 -14.43 -9.80 12.83
N PHE A 265 -13.31 -9.11 12.99
CA PHE A 265 -13.12 -8.12 14.06
C PHE A 265 -14.22 -7.04 14.05
N HIS A 266 -14.56 -6.52 12.87
CA HIS A 266 -15.62 -5.52 12.75
C HIS A 266 -17.02 -6.09 13.05
N LYS A 267 -17.30 -7.35 12.70
CA LYS A 267 -18.55 -8.03 13.06
C LYS A 267 -18.67 -8.24 14.57
N LEU A 268 -17.58 -8.63 15.22
CA LEU A 268 -17.55 -8.85 16.68
C LEU A 268 -17.77 -7.53 17.43
N ARG A 269 -17.03 -6.48 17.07
CA ARG A 269 -17.16 -5.16 17.71
C ARG A 269 -18.56 -4.54 17.60
N ASN A 270 -19.30 -4.86 16.54
CA ASN A 270 -20.64 -4.31 16.32
C ASN A 270 -21.78 -5.18 16.87
N ARG A 271 -21.45 -6.33 17.50
CA ARG A 271 -22.42 -7.19 18.20
C ARG A 271 -22.53 -6.86 19.68
N GLU A 272 -21.51 -6.21 20.24
CA GLU A 272 -21.49 -5.60 21.57
C GLU A 272 -22.15 -4.21 21.52
#